data_AF-A0A1E5KZF4-F1
#
_entry.id   AF-A0A1E5KZF4-F1
#
_cell.length_a   1.000
_cell.length_b   1.000
_cell.length_c   1.000
_cell.angle_alpha   90.00
_cell.angle_beta   90.00
_cell.angle_gamma   90.00
#
_symmetry.space_group_name_H-M   'P 1'
#
loop_
_entity.id
_entity.type
_entity.pdbx_description
1 polymer ?
#
loop_
_entity_poly.entity_id
_entity_poly.type
_entity_poly.pdbx_seq_one_letter_code
_entity_poly.pdbx_strand_id
1 'polypeptide(L)'
;MKKDKQHFIFILFLLLLFAFSNFVLLMLGESSREIVLNLFSGMAFAPVEVYATVFFLENFLRKREEEMEEIREDTDYFSIAKEDQLQLIWTIKYCLLENFYTTPYSDVDEAFQRLYEDRETILSPSFWENTLLNEHLRPPIKKYQLQTFGEETPYLSVLELSTEIGNYMRSEITDFYAIYLKFIPLDIFKELHGIYKAIEISLLFSDNPYVLQTKQGLIQKQKEHTLSTEEYERLAEISQLLLKDIHSHMQNISAMTLDHYRKIE
;
A
#
# COMPACT_ATOMS: atom_id res chain seq x y z
N MET A 1 -1.10 29.15 28.30
CA MET A 1 -1.97 30.32 28.05
C MET A 1 -3.43 29.99 27.69
N LYS A 2 -3.76 29.11 26.72
CA LYS A 2 -5.18 28.72 26.50
C LYS A 2 -5.73 27.73 27.55
N LYS A 3 -4.91 26.76 28.01
CA LYS A 3 -5.28 25.81 29.09
C LYS A 3 -5.59 26.51 30.42
N ASP A 4 -4.81 27.52 30.80
CA ASP A 4 -4.98 28.25 32.08
C ASP A 4 -6.33 29.00 32.16
N LYS A 5 -6.84 29.50 31.03
CA LYS A 5 -8.14 30.19 30.97
C LYS A 5 -9.32 29.23 31.16
N GLN A 6 -9.23 28.00 30.64
CA GLN A 6 -10.28 27.00 30.80
C GLN A 6 -10.38 26.49 32.24
N HIS A 7 -9.23 26.29 32.90
CA HIS A 7 -9.20 25.94 34.32
C HIS A 7 -9.81 27.04 35.20
N PHE A 8 -9.53 28.31 34.89
CA PHE A 8 -10.11 29.44 35.65
C PHE A 8 -11.64 29.54 35.49
N ILE A 9 -12.16 29.32 34.28
CA ILE A 9 -13.61 29.33 34.01
C ILE A 9 -14.30 28.17 34.74
N PHE A 10 -13.68 26.99 34.76
CA PHE A 10 -14.23 25.82 35.45
C PHE A 10 -14.29 26.03 36.97
N ILE A 11 -13.25 26.60 37.56
CA ILE A 11 -13.22 26.96 39.00
C ILE A 11 -14.31 27.99 39.32
N LEU A 12 -14.50 29.00 38.47
CA LEU A 12 -15.55 30.01 38.65
C LEU A 12 -16.95 29.40 38.57
N PHE A 13 -17.17 28.47 37.65
CA PHE A 13 -18.44 27.75 37.51
C PHE A 13 -18.76 26.88 38.74
N LEU A 14 -17.77 26.15 39.26
CA LEU A 14 -17.92 25.37 40.49
C LEU A 14 -18.27 26.24 41.70
N LEU A 15 -17.63 27.42 41.82
CA LEU A 15 -17.94 28.38 42.88
C LEU A 15 -19.37 28.92 42.78
N LEU A 16 -19.85 29.21 41.56
CA LEU A 16 -21.23 29.64 41.33
C LEU A 16 -22.24 28.55 41.67
N LEU A 17 -21.95 27.30 41.29
CA LEU A 17 -22.82 26.15 41.55
C LEU A 17 -22.90 25.84 43.06
N PHE A 18 -21.78 26.01 43.76
CA PHE A 18 -21.69 25.90 45.21
C PHE A 18 -22.44 27.02 45.93
N ALA A 19 -22.33 28.27 45.46
CA ALA A 19 -23.08 29.39 46.02
C ALA A 19 -24.60 29.18 45.82
N PHE A 20 -24.99 28.65 44.65
CA PHE A 20 -26.38 28.36 44.34
C PHE A 20 -26.96 27.23 45.19
N SER A 21 -26.22 26.12 45.40
CA SER A 21 -26.70 25.01 46.24
C SER A 21 -26.93 25.44 47.70
N ASN A 22 -26.02 26.24 48.26
CA ASN A 22 -26.17 26.80 49.60
C ASN A 22 -27.33 27.80 49.69
N PHE A 23 -27.57 28.60 48.65
CA PHE A 23 -28.73 29.50 48.58
C PHE A 23 -30.06 28.73 48.56
N VAL A 24 -30.13 27.61 47.82
CA VAL A 24 -31.32 26.74 47.78
C VAL A 24 -31.59 26.10 49.15
N LEU A 25 -30.55 25.63 49.85
CA LEU A 25 -30.69 25.08 51.22
C LEU A 25 -31.21 26.13 52.22
N LEU A 26 -30.77 27.38 52.06
CA LEU A 26 -31.23 28.51 52.87
C LEU A 26 -32.71 28.84 52.62
N MET A 27 -33.18 28.71 51.37
CA MET A 27 -34.59 28.88 51.00
C MET A 27 -35.49 27.74 51.49
N LEU A 28 -34.93 26.56 51.73
CA LEU A 28 -35.66 25.38 52.26
C LEU A 28 -35.81 25.40 53.79
N GLY A 29 -35.28 26.42 54.48
CA GLY A 29 -35.52 26.65 55.90
C GLY A 29 -34.54 25.93 56.85
N GLU A 30 -33.40 25.45 56.34
CA GLU A 30 -32.34 24.89 57.20
C GLU A 30 -31.71 25.96 58.10
N SER A 31 -31.32 25.55 59.31
CA SER A 31 -30.70 26.46 60.26
C SER A 31 -29.31 26.89 59.80
N SER A 32 -28.90 28.13 60.10
CA SER A 32 -27.56 28.64 59.75
C SER A 32 -26.43 27.76 60.29
N ARG A 33 -26.68 26.99 61.35
CA ARG A 33 -25.73 26.02 61.93
C ARG A 33 -25.59 24.75 61.09
N GLU A 34 -26.68 24.24 60.51
CA GLU A 34 -26.66 23.08 59.60
C GLU A 34 -26.02 23.44 58.27
N ILE A 35 -26.27 24.64 57.75
CA ILE A 35 -25.61 25.17 56.54
C ILE A 35 -24.09 25.26 56.75
N VAL A 36 -23.63 25.76 57.91
CA VAL A 36 -22.20 25.82 58.24
C VAL A 36 -21.59 24.41 58.40
N LEU A 37 -22.31 23.45 58.98
CA LEU A 37 -21.87 22.06 59.07
C LEU A 37 -21.78 21.38 57.70
N ASN A 38 -22.73 21.65 56.79
CA ASN A 38 -22.71 21.21 55.40
C ASN A 38 -21.59 21.87 54.59
N LEU A 39 -21.25 23.13 54.87
CA LEU A 39 -20.09 23.81 54.31
C LEU A 39 -18.78 23.14 54.75
N PHE A 40 -18.62 22.82 56.04
CA PHE A 40 -17.42 22.15 56.54
C PHE A 40 -17.30 20.70 56.08
N SER A 41 -18.41 19.95 56.04
CA SER A 41 -18.40 18.58 55.49
C SER A 41 -18.14 18.59 53.99
N GLY A 42 -18.79 19.49 53.24
CA GLY A 42 -18.54 19.69 51.81
C GLY A 42 -17.10 20.11 51.50
N MET A 43 -16.49 21.00 52.31
CA MET A 43 -15.08 21.38 52.18
C MET A 43 -14.11 20.25 52.55
N ALA A 44 -14.50 19.32 53.42
CA ALA A 44 -13.67 18.16 53.75
C ALA A 44 -13.65 17.10 52.64
N PHE A 45 -14.76 16.95 51.89
CA PHE A 45 -14.87 16.01 50.77
C PHE A 45 -14.48 16.62 49.41
N ALA A 46 -14.55 17.96 49.26
CA ALA A 46 -14.18 18.64 48.02
C ALA A 46 -12.76 18.34 47.52
N PRO A 47 -11.70 18.26 48.37
CA PRO A 47 -10.37 17.85 47.91
C PRO A 47 -10.34 16.42 47.34
N VAL A 48 -11.13 15.50 47.91
CA VAL A 48 -11.21 14.11 47.44
C VAL A 48 -11.97 14.05 46.10
N GLU A 49 -13.07 14.78 45.97
CA GLU A 49 -13.84 14.87 44.72
C GLU A 49 -13.08 15.57 43.60
N VAL A 50 -12.36 16.67 43.91
CA VAL A 50 -11.48 17.34 42.96
C VAL A 50 -10.35 16.40 42.53
N TYR A 51 -9.71 15.69 43.47
CA TYR A 51 -8.67 14.72 43.14
C TYR A 51 -9.19 13.57 42.27
N ALA A 52 -10.34 13.00 42.62
CA ALA A 52 -10.97 11.94 41.84
C ALA A 52 -11.34 12.44 40.43
N THR A 53 -11.90 13.65 40.32
CA THR A 53 -12.28 14.24 39.04
C THR A 53 -11.06 14.52 38.17
N VAL A 54 -9.98 15.06 38.74
CA VAL A 54 -8.70 15.28 38.04
C VAL A 54 -8.12 13.94 37.59
N PHE A 55 -8.10 12.92 38.46
CA PHE A 55 -7.59 11.60 38.13
C PHE A 55 -8.39 10.91 37.01
N PHE A 56 -9.73 10.99 37.02
CA PHE A 56 -10.56 10.46 35.95
C PHE A 56 -10.38 11.24 34.65
N LEU A 57 -10.28 12.57 34.72
CA LEU A 57 -10.04 13.41 33.54
C LEU A 57 -8.66 13.16 32.94
N GLU A 58 -7.61 13.02 33.75
CA GLU A 58 -6.26 12.69 33.30
C GLU A 58 -6.22 11.31 32.63
N ASN A 59 -6.85 10.28 33.23
CA ASN A 59 -6.91 8.96 32.61
C ASN A 59 -7.71 8.98 31.30
N PHE A 60 -8.80 9.75 31.23
CA PHE A 60 -9.60 9.88 30.01
C PHE A 60 -8.81 10.62 28.91
N LEU A 61 -8.12 11.70 29.26
CA LEU A 61 -7.28 12.45 28.33
C LEU A 61 -6.09 11.63 27.86
N ARG A 62 -5.41 10.91 28.74
CA ARG A 62 -4.31 10.02 28.37
C ARG A 62 -4.76 8.93 27.42
N LYS A 63 -5.88 8.26 27.71
CA LYS A 63 -6.44 7.23 26.83
C LYS A 63 -6.82 7.79 25.45
N ARG A 64 -7.38 9.00 25.42
CA ARG A 64 -7.69 9.72 24.17
C ARG A 64 -6.43 10.11 23.41
N GLU A 65 -5.37 10.52 24.10
CA GLU A 65 -4.09 10.88 23.50
C GLU A 65 -3.39 9.65 22.92
N GLU A 66 -3.38 8.52 23.64
CA GLU A 66 -2.94 7.21 23.15
C GLU A 66 -3.72 6.77 21.90
N GLU A 67 -5.05 6.84 21.92
CA GLU A 67 -5.91 6.53 20.76
C GLU A 67 -5.63 7.48 19.58
N MET A 68 -5.43 8.79 19.82
CA MET A 68 -5.11 9.74 18.75
C MET A 68 -3.71 9.54 18.19
N GLU A 69 -2.74 9.14 19.01
CA GLU A 69 -1.36 8.88 18.62
C GLU A 69 -1.29 7.58 17.80
N GLU A 70 -2.02 6.53 18.19
CA GLU A 70 -2.21 5.30 17.40
C GLU A 70 -2.83 5.61 16.03
N ILE A 71 -3.91 6.40 15.99
CA ILE A 71 -4.55 6.83 14.72
C ILE A 71 -3.56 7.64 13.86
N ARG A 72 -2.73 8.49 14.46
CA ARG A 72 -1.75 9.31 13.75
C ARG A 72 -0.62 8.46 13.17
N GLU A 73 -0.06 7.55 13.97
CA GLU A 73 0.95 6.60 13.51
C GLU A 73 0.41 5.77 12.36
N ASP A 74 -0.79 5.19 12.48
CA ASP A 74 -1.44 4.43 11.41
C ASP A 74 -1.64 5.25 10.13
N THR A 75 -2.01 6.54 10.26
CA THR A 75 -2.18 7.44 9.11
C THR A 75 -0.85 7.73 8.42
N ASP A 76 0.22 7.97 9.19
CA ASP A 76 1.55 8.24 8.67
C ASP A 76 2.12 6.99 7.96
N TYR A 77 2.00 5.80 8.57
CA TYR A 77 2.41 4.53 7.93
C TYR A 77 1.61 4.21 6.67
N PHE A 78 0.29 4.47 6.65
CA PHE A 78 -0.53 4.30 5.45
C PHE A 78 -0.09 5.24 4.33
N SER A 79 0.27 6.49 4.65
CA SER A 79 0.74 7.46 3.65
C SER A 79 2.04 7.01 2.98
N ILE A 80 2.99 6.46 3.74
CA ILE A 80 4.24 5.90 3.24
C ILE A 80 3.95 4.64 2.41
N ALA A 81 3.12 3.74 2.91
CA ALA A 81 2.72 2.53 2.20
C ALA A 81 2.09 2.83 0.84
N LYS A 82 1.32 3.92 0.73
CA LYS A 82 0.71 4.39 -0.52
C LYS A 82 1.76 4.88 -1.53
N GLU A 83 2.75 5.65 -1.09
CA GLU A 83 3.83 6.13 -1.97
C GLU A 83 4.60 4.93 -2.55
N ASP A 84 4.99 4.00 -1.69
CA ASP A 84 5.70 2.79 -2.10
C ASP A 84 4.83 1.87 -2.97
N GLN A 85 3.52 1.81 -2.72
CA GLN A 85 2.58 1.11 -3.58
C GLN A 85 2.54 1.71 -4.99
N LEU A 86 2.50 3.03 -5.11
CA LEU A 86 2.53 3.70 -6.43
C LEU A 86 3.85 3.44 -7.15
N GLN A 87 4.97 3.47 -6.41
CA GLN A 87 6.29 3.14 -6.94
C GLN A 87 6.38 1.67 -7.40
N LEU A 88 5.79 0.74 -6.64
CA LEU A 88 5.69 -0.67 -7.02
C LEU A 88 4.88 -0.84 -8.32
N ILE A 89 3.71 -0.20 -8.41
CA ILE A 89 2.88 -0.25 -9.62
C ILE A 89 3.63 0.32 -10.82
N TRP A 90 4.31 1.46 -10.66
CA TRP A 90 5.16 2.04 -11.69
C TRP A 90 6.27 1.07 -12.12
N THR A 91 6.90 0.40 -11.15
CA THR A 91 7.99 -0.56 -11.41
C THR A 91 7.48 -1.76 -12.21
N ILE A 92 6.31 -2.30 -11.88
CA ILE A 92 5.67 -3.39 -12.64
C ILE A 92 5.36 -2.93 -14.07
N LYS A 93 4.77 -1.75 -14.27
CA LYS A 93 4.50 -1.20 -15.60
C LYS A 93 5.78 -1.07 -16.43
N TYR A 94 6.83 -0.52 -15.83
CA TYR A 94 8.12 -0.37 -16.48
C TYR A 94 8.71 -1.73 -16.86
N CYS A 95 8.62 -2.75 -15.99
CA CYS A 95 9.05 -4.12 -16.28
C CYS A 95 8.28 -4.74 -17.45
N LEU A 96 6.96 -4.54 -17.52
CA LEU A 96 6.14 -5.05 -18.62
C LEU A 96 6.50 -4.38 -19.95
N LEU A 97 6.69 -3.06 -19.93
CA LEU A 97 7.15 -2.33 -21.10
C LEU A 97 8.52 -2.77 -21.55
N GLU A 98 9.46 -2.98 -20.63
CA GLU A 98 10.79 -3.46 -20.95
C GLU A 98 10.79 -4.84 -21.62
N ASN A 99 9.82 -5.68 -21.23
CA ASN A 99 9.66 -7.01 -21.81
C ASN A 99 8.98 -7.00 -23.18
N PHE A 100 8.04 -6.08 -23.43
CA PHE A 100 7.15 -6.10 -24.59
C PHE A 100 7.32 -4.94 -25.56
N TYR A 101 8.11 -3.94 -25.19
CA TYR A 101 8.22 -2.68 -25.89
C TYR A 101 9.69 -2.41 -26.18
N THR A 102 10.06 -2.49 -27.46
CA THR A 102 11.45 -2.42 -27.93
C THR A 102 11.97 -1.00 -28.08
N THR A 103 11.14 0.01 -27.83
CA THR A 103 11.51 1.43 -27.96
C THR A 103 11.57 2.11 -26.60
N PRO A 104 12.52 3.04 -26.38
CA PRO A 104 12.58 3.82 -25.16
C PRO A 104 11.37 4.75 -25.05
N TYR A 105 10.82 4.87 -23.84
CA TYR A 105 9.66 5.69 -23.52
C TYR A 105 9.99 6.72 -22.44
N SER A 106 9.48 7.94 -22.60
CA SER A 106 9.64 9.03 -21.62
C SER A 106 8.57 9.01 -20.52
N ASP A 107 7.38 8.51 -20.83
CA ASP A 107 6.25 8.39 -19.91
C ASP A 107 5.82 6.92 -19.82
N VAL A 108 5.98 6.33 -18.64
CA VAL A 108 5.68 4.92 -18.36
C VAL A 108 4.18 4.67 -18.35
N ASP A 109 3.39 5.59 -17.83
CA ASP A 109 1.94 5.40 -17.72
C ASP A 109 1.29 5.48 -19.08
N GLU A 110 1.68 6.47 -19.89
CA GLU A 110 1.17 6.60 -21.26
C GLU A 110 1.62 5.42 -22.14
N ALA A 111 2.90 5.03 -22.07
CA ALA A 111 3.41 3.90 -22.85
C ALA A 111 2.73 2.59 -22.46
N PHE A 112 2.51 2.36 -21.16
CA PHE A 112 1.80 1.18 -20.67
C PHE A 112 0.34 1.16 -21.13
N GLN A 113 -0.33 2.31 -21.10
CA GLN A 113 -1.71 2.41 -21.58
C GLN A 113 -1.80 2.06 -23.08
N ARG A 114 -0.88 2.58 -23.90
CA ARG A 114 -0.81 2.23 -25.33
C ARG A 114 -0.53 0.75 -25.53
N LEU A 115 0.41 0.17 -24.77
CA LEU A 115 0.70 -1.26 -24.82
C LEU A 115 -0.57 -2.10 -24.54
N TYR A 116 -1.41 -1.67 -23.59
CA TYR A 116 -2.66 -2.36 -23.26
C TYR A 116 -3.75 -2.18 -24.32
N GLU A 117 -3.96 -0.96 -24.81
CA GLU A 117 -4.98 -0.63 -25.81
C GLU A 117 -4.69 -1.32 -27.15
N ASP A 118 -3.43 -1.25 -27.60
CA ASP A 118 -2.99 -1.82 -28.88
C ASP A 118 -2.39 -3.23 -28.74
N ARG A 119 -2.61 -3.91 -27.61
CA ARG A 119 -1.97 -5.20 -27.27
C ARG A 119 -2.12 -6.26 -28.35
N GLU A 120 -3.26 -6.31 -29.05
CA GLU A 120 -3.54 -7.32 -30.09
C GLU A 120 -2.64 -7.11 -31.32
N THR A 121 -2.29 -5.86 -31.60
CA THR A 121 -1.40 -5.49 -32.69
C THR A 121 0.07 -5.61 -32.26
N ILE A 122 0.40 -5.09 -31.07
CA ILE A 122 1.77 -5.05 -30.55
C ILE A 122 2.24 -6.45 -30.15
N LEU A 123 1.45 -7.21 -29.40
CA LEU A 123 1.76 -8.57 -28.95
C LEU A 123 1.24 -9.62 -29.94
N SER A 124 1.55 -9.41 -31.22
CA SER A 124 1.15 -10.29 -32.31
C SER A 124 2.10 -11.48 -32.46
N PRO A 125 1.70 -12.55 -33.18
CA PRO A 125 2.61 -13.67 -33.47
C PRO A 125 3.89 -13.21 -34.17
N SER A 126 3.78 -12.21 -35.06
CA SER A 126 4.93 -11.62 -35.76
C SER A 126 5.84 -10.82 -34.83
N PHE A 127 5.31 -10.16 -33.79
CA PHE A 127 6.14 -9.57 -32.74
C PHE A 127 6.97 -10.64 -32.04
N TRP A 128 6.35 -11.75 -31.64
CA TRP A 128 7.06 -12.84 -30.98
C TRP A 128 8.09 -13.47 -31.90
N GLU A 129 7.74 -13.75 -33.16
CA GLU A 129 8.68 -14.25 -34.16
C GLU A 129 9.89 -13.31 -34.28
N ASN A 130 9.69 -12.02 -34.55
CA ASN A 130 10.79 -11.08 -34.72
C ASN A 130 11.60 -10.83 -33.43
N THR A 131 10.93 -10.75 -32.29
CA THR A 131 11.57 -10.49 -31.00
C THR A 131 12.36 -11.70 -30.53
N LEU A 132 11.82 -12.92 -30.70
CA LEU A 132 12.50 -14.18 -30.36
C LEU A 132 13.67 -14.49 -31.28
N LEU A 133 13.62 -14.02 -32.53
CA LEU A 133 14.72 -14.12 -33.50
C LEU A 133 15.83 -13.09 -33.27
N ASN A 134 15.59 -12.04 -32.47
CA ASN A 134 16.65 -11.16 -31.98
C ASN A 134 17.47 -11.92 -30.94
N GLU A 135 18.48 -12.65 -31.42
CA GLU A 135 19.44 -13.34 -30.56
C GLU A 135 20.09 -12.32 -29.62
N HIS A 136 20.21 -12.70 -28.33
CA HIS A 136 21.09 -12.05 -27.38
C HIS A 136 20.64 -10.68 -26.85
N LEU A 137 19.47 -10.64 -26.21
CA LEU A 137 19.05 -9.47 -25.45
C LEU A 137 19.92 -9.31 -24.20
N ARG A 138 20.39 -8.08 -23.97
CA ARG A 138 21.04 -7.72 -22.71
C ARG A 138 19.98 -7.58 -21.64
N PRO A 139 20.20 -8.13 -20.44
CA PRO A 139 19.33 -7.84 -19.33
C PRO A 139 19.26 -6.32 -19.17
N PRO A 140 18.05 -5.78 -19.08
CA PRO A 140 17.81 -4.37 -18.95
C PRO A 140 18.51 -3.89 -17.71
N ILE A 141 19.35 -2.88 -17.91
CA ILE A 141 20.20 -2.37 -16.86
C ILE A 141 19.36 -1.45 -15.97
N LYS A 142 18.46 -2.03 -15.18
CA LYS A 142 17.68 -1.28 -14.20
C LYS A 142 18.58 -0.90 -13.05
N LYS A 143 18.87 0.40 -12.94
CA LYS A 143 19.09 1.16 -11.70
C LYS A 143 19.97 0.49 -10.62
N TYR A 144 20.91 -0.34 -11.08
CA TYR A 144 22.19 -0.75 -10.54
C TYR A 144 22.27 -1.05 -9.05
N GLN A 145 22.37 -2.35 -8.75
CA GLN A 145 23.51 -2.84 -7.98
C GLN A 145 24.78 -2.14 -8.49
N LEU A 146 25.22 -1.09 -7.81
CA LEU A 146 26.33 -0.22 -8.20
C LEU A 146 27.72 -0.90 -8.12
N GLN A 147 27.80 -2.23 -8.04
CA GLN A 147 29.07 -2.89 -7.66
C GLN A 147 29.50 -4.12 -8.47
N THR A 148 28.89 -4.44 -9.61
CA THR A 148 29.40 -5.53 -10.46
C THR A 148 29.53 -5.11 -11.92
N PHE A 149 30.22 -3.98 -12.14
CA PHE A 149 30.86 -3.74 -13.44
C PHE A 149 32.20 -4.48 -13.46
N GLY A 150 32.24 -5.59 -14.19
CA GLY A 150 33.46 -6.34 -14.46
C GLY A 150 33.29 -7.62 -15.26
N GLU A 151 32.09 -8.23 -15.28
CA GLU A 151 31.89 -9.54 -15.90
C GLU A 151 30.92 -9.45 -17.08
N GLU A 152 31.25 -10.17 -18.15
CA GLU A 152 30.49 -10.35 -19.37
C GLU A 152 29.02 -10.68 -19.03
N THR A 153 28.11 -9.71 -19.13
CA THR A 153 26.69 -9.96 -18.90
C THR A 153 26.24 -11.05 -19.89
N PRO A 154 25.77 -12.21 -19.41
CA PRO A 154 25.42 -13.30 -20.29
C PRO A 154 24.26 -12.85 -21.18
N TYR A 155 24.39 -13.14 -22.46
CA TYR A 155 23.32 -12.89 -23.41
C TYR A 155 22.19 -13.90 -23.19
N LEU A 156 20.97 -13.40 -23.00
CA LEU A 156 19.80 -14.23 -22.73
C LEU A 156 18.89 -14.31 -23.97
N SER A 157 18.17 -15.42 -24.12
CA SER A 157 16.99 -15.45 -24.99
C SER A 157 15.88 -14.56 -24.42
N VAL A 158 14.94 -14.11 -25.25
CA VAL A 158 13.81 -13.30 -24.78
C VAL A 158 13.02 -14.00 -23.67
N LEU A 159 12.80 -15.31 -23.77
CA LEU A 159 12.07 -16.07 -22.75
C LEU A 159 12.87 -16.21 -21.45
N GLU A 160 14.19 -16.32 -21.53
CA GLU A 160 15.08 -16.27 -20.36
C GLU A 160 15.00 -14.88 -19.71
N LEU A 161 15.09 -13.82 -20.51
CA LEU A 161 14.96 -12.45 -20.05
C LEU A 161 13.60 -12.17 -19.38
N SER A 162 12.50 -12.63 -19.98
CA SER A 162 11.18 -12.52 -19.38
C SER A 162 11.16 -13.18 -18.00
N THR A 163 11.85 -14.32 -17.81
CA THR A 163 11.98 -14.96 -16.48
C THR A 163 12.62 -14.03 -15.46
N GLU A 164 13.75 -13.40 -15.82
CA GLU A 164 14.46 -12.49 -14.92
C GLU A 164 13.61 -11.27 -14.55
N ILE A 165 12.90 -10.69 -15.52
CA ILE A 165 11.96 -9.59 -15.28
C ILE A 165 10.82 -10.04 -14.35
N GLY A 166 10.28 -11.25 -14.56
CA GLY A 166 9.26 -11.85 -13.71
C GLY A 166 9.73 -12.08 -12.27
N ASN A 167 10.94 -12.58 -12.09
CA ASN A 167 11.58 -12.78 -10.79
C ASN A 167 11.74 -11.47 -10.05
N TYR A 168 12.21 -10.45 -10.76
CA TYR A 168 12.37 -9.11 -10.20
C TYR A 168 11.02 -8.53 -9.73
N MET A 169 9.98 -8.57 -10.57
CA MET A 169 8.63 -8.11 -10.17
C MET A 169 8.12 -8.85 -8.93
N ARG A 170 8.32 -10.17 -8.84
CA ARG A 170 7.91 -10.95 -7.65
C ARG A 170 8.70 -10.56 -6.41
N SER A 171 10.00 -10.29 -6.53
CA SER A 171 10.83 -9.81 -5.42
C SER A 171 10.30 -8.47 -4.89
N GLU A 172 10.11 -7.49 -5.77
CA GLU A 172 9.60 -6.17 -5.39
C GLU A 172 8.23 -6.26 -4.70
N ILE A 173 7.33 -7.11 -5.18
CA ILE A 173 6.03 -7.34 -4.54
C ILE A 173 6.21 -7.99 -3.15
N THR A 174 7.14 -8.95 -3.03
CA THR A 174 7.40 -9.65 -1.75
C THR A 174 8.05 -8.73 -0.73
N ASP A 175 8.99 -7.87 -1.16
CA ASP A 175 9.67 -6.89 -0.34
C ASP A 175 8.67 -5.83 0.16
N PHE A 176 7.77 -5.38 -0.72
CA PHE A 176 6.66 -4.51 -0.34
C PHE A 176 5.77 -5.15 0.72
N TYR A 177 5.43 -6.44 0.58
CA TYR A 177 4.68 -7.17 1.61
C TYR A 177 5.44 -7.26 2.92
N ALA A 178 6.75 -7.54 2.89
CA ALA A 178 7.55 -7.68 4.11
C ALA A 178 7.51 -6.42 4.98
N ILE A 179 7.41 -5.25 4.36
CA ILE A 179 7.40 -3.95 5.04
C ILE A 179 5.97 -3.52 5.42
N TYR A 180 5.00 -3.66 4.52
CA TYR A 180 3.71 -2.99 4.63
C TYR A 180 2.50 -3.88 4.86
N LEU A 181 2.68 -5.20 5.07
CA LEU A 181 1.56 -6.16 5.20
C LEU A 181 0.46 -5.73 6.17
N LYS A 182 0.81 -5.08 7.28
CA LYS A 182 -0.15 -4.66 8.32
C LYS A 182 -0.85 -3.32 8.02
N PHE A 183 -0.31 -2.54 7.09
CA PHE A 183 -0.73 -1.16 6.83
C PHE A 183 -1.51 -1.01 5.51
N ILE A 184 -1.54 -2.06 4.68
CA ILE A 184 -2.29 -2.05 3.42
C ILE A 184 -3.70 -2.63 3.65
N PRO A 185 -4.76 -1.96 3.16
CA PRO A 185 -6.11 -2.51 3.16
C PRO A 185 -6.16 -3.87 2.49
N LEU A 186 -6.89 -4.81 3.10
CA LEU A 186 -6.97 -6.20 2.65
C LEU A 186 -7.36 -6.33 1.16
N ASP A 187 -8.21 -5.45 0.64
CA ASP A 187 -8.66 -5.52 -0.75
C ASP A 187 -7.56 -5.08 -1.72
N ILE A 188 -6.79 -4.03 -1.40
CA ILE A 188 -5.59 -3.65 -2.17
C ILE A 188 -4.55 -4.78 -2.12
N PHE A 189 -4.37 -5.39 -0.95
CA PHE A 189 -3.49 -6.54 -0.80
C PHE A 189 -3.90 -7.71 -1.71
N LYS A 190 -5.19 -8.06 -1.78
CA LYS A 190 -5.69 -9.13 -2.66
C LYS A 190 -5.40 -8.85 -4.13
N GLU A 191 -5.58 -7.62 -4.59
CA GLU A 191 -5.32 -7.25 -5.98
C GLU A 191 -3.82 -7.28 -6.31
N LEU A 192 -2.95 -6.77 -5.42
CA LEU A 192 -1.50 -6.92 -5.56
C LEU A 192 -1.09 -8.39 -5.58
N HIS A 193 -1.71 -9.21 -4.74
CA HIS A 193 -1.45 -10.64 -4.70
C HIS A 193 -1.95 -11.34 -5.97
N GLY A 194 -3.02 -10.83 -6.59
CA GLY A 194 -3.48 -11.23 -7.91
C GLY A 194 -2.40 -11.03 -8.97
N ILE A 195 -1.76 -9.84 -9.00
CA ILE A 195 -0.63 -9.56 -9.90
C ILE A 195 0.53 -10.53 -9.64
N TYR A 196 0.91 -10.73 -8.37
CA TYR A 196 1.94 -11.71 -8.01
C TYR A 196 1.62 -13.10 -8.55
N LYS A 197 0.38 -13.57 -8.37
CA LYS A 197 -0.08 -14.88 -8.83
C LYS A 197 -0.07 -14.99 -10.35
N ALA A 198 -0.54 -13.96 -11.06
CA ALA A 198 -0.51 -13.91 -12.52
C ALA A 198 0.92 -14.06 -13.07
N ILE A 199 1.90 -13.41 -12.42
CA ILE A 199 3.32 -13.53 -12.76
C ILE A 199 3.85 -14.94 -12.40
N GLU A 200 3.52 -15.45 -11.21
CA GLU A 200 3.98 -16.75 -10.72
C GLU A 200 3.48 -17.95 -11.55
N ILE A 201 2.32 -17.85 -12.19
CA ILE A 201 1.78 -18.95 -13.02
C ILE A 201 1.99 -18.74 -14.52
N SER A 202 2.53 -17.58 -14.92
CA SER A 202 2.75 -17.25 -16.33
C SER A 202 3.87 -18.06 -16.96
N LEU A 203 3.62 -18.63 -18.15
CA LEU A 203 4.65 -19.28 -18.97
C LEU A 203 5.82 -18.35 -19.32
N LEU A 204 5.55 -17.04 -19.42
CA LEU A 204 6.54 -16.04 -19.82
C LEU A 204 7.43 -15.62 -18.65
N PHE A 205 6.84 -15.40 -17.48
CA PHE A 205 7.53 -14.77 -16.35
C PHE A 205 7.93 -15.73 -15.23
N SER A 206 7.29 -16.90 -15.17
CA SER A 206 7.52 -17.83 -14.08
C SER A 206 8.76 -18.70 -14.29
N ASP A 207 9.40 -19.03 -13.17
CA ASP A 207 10.39 -20.10 -12.99
C ASP A 207 9.79 -21.33 -12.28
N ASN A 208 8.48 -21.33 -12.04
CA ASN A 208 7.78 -22.38 -11.31
C ASN A 208 8.06 -23.74 -11.96
N PRO A 209 8.49 -24.77 -11.21
CA PRO A 209 8.85 -26.08 -11.74
C PRO A 209 7.82 -26.70 -12.69
N TYR A 210 6.52 -26.45 -12.45
CA TYR A 210 5.43 -26.99 -13.29
C TYR A 210 5.36 -26.34 -14.68
N VAL A 211 5.84 -25.11 -14.81
CA VAL A 211 5.83 -24.31 -16.03
C VAL A 211 7.23 -24.31 -16.69
N LEU A 212 8.26 -24.49 -15.87
CA LEU A 212 9.67 -24.48 -16.25
C LEU A 212 9.98 -25.50 -17.34
N GLN A 213 9.45 -26.72 -17.28
CA GLN A 213 9.73 -27.75 -18.28
C GLN A 213 9.22 -27.34 -19.67
N THR A 214 7.99 -26.84 -19.76
CA THR A 214 7.40 -26.34 -21.02
C THR A 214 8.21 -25.15 -21.54
N LYS A 215 8.58 -24.23 -20.66
CA LYS A 215 9.37 -23.05 -21.00
C LYS A 215 10.77 -23.39 -21.49
N GLN A 216 11.46 -24.33 -20.84
CA GLN A 216 12.77 -24.81 -21.28
C GLN A 216 12.70 -25.46 -22.67
N GLY A 217 11.62 -26.19 -22.96
CA GLY A 217 11.35 -26.69 -24.30
C GLY A 217 11.22 -25.57 -25.33
N LEU A 218 10.47 -24.51 -25.02
CA LEU A 218 10.32 -23.34 -25.89
C LEU A 218 11.63 -22.57 -26.07
N ILE A 219 12.41 -22.39 -24.99
CA ILE A 219 13.74 -21.76 -25.04
C ILE A 219 14.69 -22.57 -25.94
N GLN A 220 14.68 -23.89 -25.82
CA GLN A 220 15.53 -24.75 -26.66
C GLN A 220 15.11 -24.66 -28.13
N LYS A 221 13.82 -24.77 -28.42
CA LYS A 221 13.29 -24.60 -29.78
C LYS A 221 13.57 -23.21 -30.35
N GLN A 222 13.53 -22.18 -29.51
CA GLN A 222 13.92 -20.83 -29.90
C GLN A 222 15.40 -20.79 -30.30
N LYS A 223 16.30 -21.33 -29.47
CA LYS A 223 17.75 -21.39 -29.75
C LYS A 223 18.06 -22.19 -31.02
N GLU A 224 17.22 -23.17 -31.34
CA GLU A 224 17.33 -24.00 -32.55
C GLU A 224 16.54 -23.46 -33.75
N HIS A 225 15.84 -22.32 -33.60
CA HIS A 225 14.97 -21.73 -34.62
C HIS A 225 13.90 -22.70 -35.16
N THR A 226 13.34 -23.54 -34.29
CA THR A 226 12.38 -24.62 -34.63
C THR A 226 10.99 -24.42 -34.03
N LEU A 227 10.69 -23.23 -33.50
CA LEU A 227 9.35 -22.88 -33.02
C LEU A 227 8.33 -22.89 -34.16
N SER A 228 7.18 -23.51 -33.92
CA SER A 228 6.08 -23.55 -34.91
C SER A 228 5.26 -22.26 -34.90
N THR A 229 4.52 -22.00 -35.98
CA THR A 229 3.57 -20.89 -36.06
C THR A 229 2.53 -20.94 -34.94
N GLU A 230 2.02 -22.13 -34.62
CA GLU A 230 1.07 -22.33 -33.50
C GLU A 230 1.69 -21.94 -32.15
N GLU A 231 2.99 -22.18 -31.95
CA GLU A 231 3.69 -21.79 -30.72
C GLU A 231 3.83 -20.25 -30.61
N TYR A 232 4.09 -19.55 -31.72
CA TYR A 232 4.08 -18.09 -31.73
C TYR A 232 2.70 -17.49 -31.48
N GLU A 233 1.65 -18.07 -32.08
CA GLU A 233 0.26 -17.69 -31.80
C GLU A 233 -0.08 -17.89 -30.32
N ARG A 234 0.34 -19.01 -29.75
CA ARG A 234 0.10 -19.29 -28.34
C ARG A 234 0.83 -18.33 -27.39
N LEU A 235 2.08 -17.95 -27.72
CA LEU A 235 2.83 -16.96 -26.96
C LEU A 235 2.17 -15.58 -27.02
N ALA A 236 1.69 -15.17 -28.20
CA ALA A 236 0.90 -13.96 -28.39
C ALA A 236 -0.35 -13.97 -27.49
N GLU A 237 -1.18 -15.01 -27.56
CA GLU A 237 -2.37 -15.14 -26.72
C GLU A 237 -2.06 -15.05 -25.22
N ILE A 238 -1.06 -15.81 -24.76
CA ILE A 238 -0.67 -15.82 -23.34
C ILE A 238 -0.21 -14.44 -22.89
N SER A 239 0.58 -13.75 -23.71
CA SER A 239 1.07 -12.40 -23.39
C SER A 239 -0.06 -11.37 -23.29
N GLN A 240 -1.05 -11.44 -24.19
CA GLN A 240 -2.21 -10.56 -24.17
C GLN A 240 -3.12 -10.82 -22.97
N LEU A 241 -3.37 -12.09 -22.64
CA LEU A 241 -4.16 -12.47 -21.47
C LEU A 241 -3.50 -12.02 -20.17
N LEU A 242 -2.19 -12.23 -20.05
CA LEU A 242 -1.41 -11.82 -18.89
C LEU A 242 -1.44 -10.30 -18.70
N LEU A 243 -1.21 -9.54 -19.77
CA LEU A 243 -1.26 -8.07 -19.72
C LEU A 243 -2.65 -7.58 -19.30
N LYS A 244 -3.71 -8.21 -19.82
CA LYS A 244 -5.09 -7.88 -19.46
C LYS A 244 -5.38 -8.14 -17.99
N ASP A 245 -4.93 -9.28 -17.47
CA ASP A 245 -5.13 -9.66 -16.07
C ASP A 245 -4.42 -8.69 -15.12
N ILE A 246 -3.13 -8.42 -15.38
CA ILE A 246 -2.35 -7.46 -14.58
C ILE A 246 -2.97 -6.06 -14.65
N HIS A 247 -3.35 -5.59 -15.83
CA HIS A 247 -3.98 -4.28 -15.99
C HIS A 247 -5.30 -4.18 -15.20
N SER A 248 -6.13 -5.23 -15.20
CA SER A 248 -7.37 -5.28 -14.41
C SER A 248 -7.10 -5.08 -12.91
N HIS A 249 -6.11 -5.80 -12.37
CA HIS A 249 -5.72 -5.64 -10.97
C HIS A 249 -5.21 -4.22 -10.67
N MET A 250 -4.39 -3.64 -11.56
CA MET A 250 -3.90 -2.26 -11.40
C MET A 250 -5.04 -1.23 -11.37
N GLN A 251 -6.06 -1.40 -12.23
CA GLN A 251 -7.22 -0.52 -12.23
C GLN A 251 -8.02 -0.61 -10.93
N ASN A 252 -8.23 -1.83 -10.42
CA ASN A 252 -8.90 -2.08 -9.15
C ASN A 252 -8.15 -1.41 -7.99
N ILE A 253 -6.82 -1.58 -7.94
CA ILE A 253 -5.95 -0.94 -6.95
C ILE A 253 -6.11 0.59 -7.00
N SER A 254 -6.07 1.18 -8.19
CA SER A 254 -6.20 2.64 -8.35
C SER A 254 -7.56 3.15 -7.87
N ALA A 255 -8.65 2.43 -8.17
CA ALA A 255 -9.99 2.79 -7.72
C ALA A 255 -10.13 2.71 -6.19
N MET A 256 -9.65 1.62 -5.58
CA MET A 256 -9.70 1.42 -4.12
C MET A 256 -8.85 2.44 -3.36
N THR A 257 -7.69 2.80 -3.91
CA THR A 257 -6.79 3.80 -3.30
C THR A 257 -7.46 5.19 -3.26
N LEU A 258 -8.25 5.54 -4.28
CA LEU A 258 -9.03 6.78 -4.32
C LEU A 258 -10.18 6.78 -3.29
N ASP A 259 -10.88 5.65 -3.16
CA ASP A 259 -12.01 5.53 -2.23
C ASP A 259 -11.58 5.48 -0.75
N HIS A 260 -10.44 4.86 -0.44
CA HIS A 260 -9.91 4.84 0.93
C HIS A 260 -9.51 6.24 1.39
N TYR A 261 -8.93 7.03 0.49
CA TYR A 261 -8.53 8.41 0.77
C TYR A 261 -9.73 9.30 1.14
N ARG A 262 -10.84 9.16 0.42
CA ARG A 262 -12.10 9.90 0.72
C ARG A 262 -12.77 9.53 2.04
N LYS A 263 -12.40 8.40 2.66
CA LYS A 263 -12.95 7.95 3.95
C LYS A 263 -12.10 8.37 5.15
N ILE A 264 -10.84 8.72 4.91
CA ILE A 264 -9.87 9.14 5.94
C ILE A 264 -9.85 10.67 6.09
N GLU A 265 -10.21 11.42 5.03
CA GLU A 265 -10.55 12.87 5.11
C GLU A 265 -11.94 13.13 5.70
#